data_AF-A0AAU3JS21-F1
#
_entry.id   AF-A0AAU3JS21-F1
#
_cell.length_a   1.000
_cell.length_b   1.000
_cell.length_c   1.000
_cell.angle_alpha   90.00
_cell.angle_beta   90.00
_cell.angle_gamma   90.00
#
_symmetry.space_group_name_H-M   'P 1'
#
loop_
_entity.id
_entity.type
_entity.pdbx_description
1 polymer ?
#
loop_
_entity_poly.entity_id
_entity_poly.type
_entity_poly.pdbx_seq_one_letter_code
_entity_poly.pdbx_strand_id
1 'polypeptide(L)'
;MFVFDKASGGPYKMSGAVWLGKKTTLPKIAVDQHGLAESVDPTQQVGALTPNQLRTAYEDLWETGGAQEGKKLASTAETKEAINSYRHYKAHGTGKDDQTGKNIADSWFVAAEPASSTVYALRLANGGVLVVAGTAHTQKTVVKPQYPNGYLHAGEAQIALGADGSGEIYAINDTYQGQLLAALTPQSAQVIDGEWEQVGSASTQR
;
A
#
# COMPACT_ATOMS: atom_id res chain seq x y z
N MET A 1 12.35 6.71 -9.18
CA MET A 1 11.63 7.02 -10.44
C MET A 1 10.65 8.14 -10.17
N PHE A 2 10.50 9.10 -11.08
CA PHE A 2 9.52 10.18 -10.97
C PHE A 2 8.47 10.04 -12.07
N VAL A 3 7.22 10.30 -11.74
CA VAL A 3 6.09 10.32 -12.67
C VAL A 3 5.57 11.75 -12.75
N PHE A 4 5.34 12.22 -13.98
CA PHE A 4 4.86 13.58 -14.25
C PHE A 4 3.61 13.55 -15.11
N ASP A 5 2.55 14.18 -14.64
CA ASP A 5 1.32 14.41 -15.39
C ASP A 5 1.26 15.82 -15.93
N LYS A 6 0.73 15.95 -17.14
CA LYS A 6 0.37 17.27 -17.66
C LYS A 6 -0.94 17.72 -17.02
N ALA A 7 -0.91 18.79 -16.24
CA ALA A 7 -2.15 19.40 -15.76
C ALA A 7 -3.01 19.83 -16.96
N SER A 8 -4.33 19.72 -16.88
CA SER A 8 -5.24 20.08 -17.97
C SER A 8 -4.95 21.50 -18.48
N GLY A 9 -4.39 21.61 -19.69
CA GLY A 9 -3.98 22.88 -20.30
C GLY A 9 -2.77 23.58 -19.65
N GLY A 10 -2.08 22.94 -18.70
CA GLY A 10 -1.04 23.54 -17.87
C GLY A 10 0.32 22.83 -17.93
N PRO A 11 1.23 23.19 -17.01
CA PRO A 11 2.56 22.59 -16.94
C PRO A 11 2.51 21.14 -16.44
N TYR A 12 3.61 20.41 -16.64
CA TYR A 12 3.82 19.11 -16.02
C TYR A 12 3.96 19.27 -14.50
N LYS A 13 3.29 18.41 -13.74
CA LYS A 13 3.38 18.30 -12.29
C LYS A 13 3.85 16.91 -11.94
N MET A 14 4.73 16.80 -10.95
CA MET A 14 5.08 15.48 -10.39
C MET A 14 3.84 14.89 -9.72
N SER A 15 3.41 13.72 -10.18
CA SER A 15 2.26 12.98 -9.64
C SER A 15 2.67 11.74 -8.85
N GLY A 16 3.95 11.38 -8.90
CA GLY A 16 4.50 10.29 -8.12
C GLY A 16 6.02 10.30 -8.07
N ALA A 17 6.54 9.70 -7.01
CA ALA A 17 7.93 9.35 -6.87
C ALA A 17 7.98 7.98 -6.19
N VAL A 18 8.72 7.05 -6.78
CA VAL A 18 9.04 5.78 -6.13
C VAL A 18 10.54 5.74 -5.94
N TRP A 19 10.99 5.82 -4.69
CA TRP A 19 12.40 5.61 -4.38
C TRP A 19 12.79 4.16 -4.67
N LEU A 20 14.06 3.94 -5.02
CA LEU A 20 14.59 2.60 -5.22
C LEU A 20 15.71 2.36 -4.23
N GLY A 21 15.64 1.24 -3.53
CA GLY A 21 16.75 0.76 -2.71
C GLY A 21 18.08 0.73 -3.49
N LYS A 22 19.21 1.00 -2.82
CA LYS A 22 20.55 1.07 -3.44
C LYS A 22 20.99 -0.18 -4.23
N LYS A 23 20.36 -1.33 -3.98
CA LYS A 23 20.64 -2.62 -4.63
C LYS A 23 19.57 -3.03 -5.64
N THR A 24 18.52 -2.23 -5.81
CA THR A 24 17.38 -2.53 -6.67
C THR A 24 17.69 -2.04 -8.08
N THR A 25 17.74 -2.97 -9.03
CA THR A 25 17.96 -2.65 -10.44
C THR A 25 16.63 -2.55 -11.17
N LEU A 26 16.37 -1.39 -11.78
CA LEU A 26 15.21 -1.21 -12.66
C LEU A 26 15.33 -2.08 -13.90
N PRO A 27 14.31 -2.88 -14.27
CA PRO A 27 14.28 -3.56 -15.55
C PRO A 27 14.39 -2.58 -16.71
N LYS A 28 15.04 -3.00 -17.80
CA LYS A 28 15.26 -2.14 -18.97
C LYS A 28 13.93 -1.81 -19.66
N ILE A 29 13.61 -0.52 -19.74
CA ILE A 29 12.44 0.00 -20.45
C ILE A 29 12.67 -0.09 -21.97
N ALA A 30 11.65 -0.51 -22.72
CA ALA A 30 11.66 -0.49 -24.18
C ALA A 30 11.49 0.95 -24.67
N VAL A 31 12.24 1.30 -25.71
CA VAL A 31 12.15 2.61 -26.34
C VAL A 31 11.86 2.46 -27.82
N ASP A 32 11.11 3.40 -28.37
CA ASP A 32 10.82 3.47 -29.80
C ASP A 32 12.06 3.90 -30.61
N GLN A 33 11.89 4.03 -31.93
CA GLN A 33 12.95 4.48 -32.85
C GLN A 33 13.49 5.89 -32.54
N HIS A 34 12.79 6.69 -31.73
CA HIS A 34 13.18 8.02 -31.30
C HIS A 34 13.77 8.05 -29.88
N GLY A 35 13.90 6.89 -29.23
CA GLY A 35 14.42 6.76 -27.87
C GLY A 35 13.39 7.11 -26.78
N LEU A 36 12.10 7.18 -27.11
CA LEU A 36 11.03 7.46 -26.16
C LEU A 36 10.48 6.17 -25.57
N ALA A 37 10.16 6.17 -24.27
CA ALA A 37 9.58 5.02 -23.60
C ALA A 37 8.18 4.70 -24.18
N GLU A 38 7.92 3.42 -24.43
CA GLU A 38 6.63 2.98 -24.96
C GLU A 38 5.62 2.76 -23.84
N SER A 39 4.45 3.41 -23.91
CA SER A 39 3.34 3.17 -23.00
C SER A 39 2.59 1.88 -23.30
N VAL A 40 2.01 1.26 -22.27
CA VAL A 40 1.13 0.09 -22.39
C VAL A 40 -0.25 0.45 -21.84
N ASP A 41 -1.31 -0.08 -22.45
CA ASP A 41 -2.67 0.02 -21.91
C ASP A 41 -2.73 -0.67 -20.53
N PRO A 42 -3.10 0.03 -19.45
CA PRO A 42 -3.17 -0.56 -18.11
C PRO A 42 -4.19 -1.70 -17.96
N THR A 43 -5.08 -1.89 -18.94
CA THR A 43 -6.04 -3.01 -19.00
C THR A 43 -5.50 -4.22 -19.77
N GLN A 44 -4.35 -4.10 -20.45
CA GLN A 44 -3.75 -5.20 -21.19
C GLN A 44 -3.27 -6.30 -20.22
N GLN A 45 -3.70 -7.55 -20.48
CA GLN A 45 -3.27 -8.71 -19.69
C GLN A 45 -1.77 -8.98 -19.86
N VAL A 46 -1.06 -9.18 -18.74
CA VAL A 46 0.36 -9.55 -18.70
C VAL A 46 0.55 -10.73 -17.74
N GLY A 47 0.56 -11.94 -18.28
CA GLY A 47 0.59 -13.15 -17.44
C GLY A 47 -0.68 -13.27 -16.61
N ALA A 48 -0.53 -13.31 -15.28
CA ALA A 48 -1.65 -13.52 -14.34
C ALA A 48 -2.44 -12.24 -13.99
N LEU A 49 -1.91 -11.05 -14.27
CA LEU A 49 -2.49 -9.76 -13.91
C LEU A 49 -2.47 -8.78 -15.08
N THR A 50 -3.42 -7.84 -15.09
CA THR A 50 -3.29 -6.56 -15.80
C THR A 50 -2.58 -5.54 -14.89
N PRO A 51 -1.93 -4.49 -15.43
CA PRO A 51 -1.41 -3.39 -14.62
C PRO A 51 -2.45 -2.80 -13.63
N ASN A 52 -3.70 -2.65 -14.04
CA ASN A 52 -4.77 -2.11 -13.19
C ASN A 52 -5.14 -3.03 -12.01
N GLN A 53 -4.90 -4.33 -12.12
CA GLN A 53 -5.17 -5.29 -11.04
C GLN A 53 -4.05 -5.33 -9.98
N LEU A 54 -2.90 -4.70 -10.23
CA LEU A 54 -1.75 -4.73 -9.32
C LEU A 54 -2.12 -4.20 -7.93
N ARG A 55 -2.81 -3.05 -7.86
CA ARG A 55 -3.27 -2.43 -6.61
C ARG A 55 -4.13 -3.40 -5.80
N THR A 56 -5.18 -3.95 -6.41
CA THR A 56 -6.08 -4.91 -5.74
C THR A 56 -5.32 -6.13 -5.26
N ALA A 57 -4.42 -6.69 -6.08
CA ALA A 57 -3.61 -7.83 -5.68
C ALA A 57 -2.67 -7.51 -4.51
N TYR A 58 -2.10 -6.30 -4.47
CA TYR A 58 -1.20 -5.91 -3.41
C TYR A 58 -1.94 -5.62 -2.09
N GLU A 59 -3.05 -4.89 -2.12
CA GLU A 59 -3.84 -4.61 -0.91
C GLU A 59 -4.48 -5.88 -0.31
N ASP A 60 -4.75 -6.91 -1.12
CA ASP A 60 -5.15 -8.24 -0.63
C ASP A 60 -4.10 -8.88 0.30
N LEU A 61 -2.81 -8.54 0.15
CA LEU A 61 -1.75 -9.00 1.05
C LEU A 61 -1.93 -8.43 2.47
N TRP A 62 -2.31 -7.15 2.57
CA TRP A 62 -2.55 -6.48 3.85
C TRP A 62 -3.86 -6.91 4.48
N GLU A 63 -4.92 -7.01 3.68
CA GLU A 63 -6.28 -7.29 4.17
C GLU A 63 -6.49 -8.76 4.53
N THR A 64 -6.04 -9.69 3.67
CA THR A 64 -6.34 -11.12 3.83
C THR A 64 -5.10 -12.00 3.98
N GLY A 65 -3.91 -11.45 3.79
CA GLY A 65 -2.66 -12.21 3.68
C GLY A 65 -2.45 -12.84 2.30
N GLY A 66 -3.13 -12.34 1.27
CA GLY A 66 -2.99 -12.81 -0.12
C GLY A 66 -3.89 -13.98 -0.49
N ALA A 67 -5.02 -14.17 0.21
CA ALA A 67 -5.91 -15.30 -0.03
C ALA A 67 -6.67 -15.21 -1.37
N GLN A 68 -6.79 -14.01 -1.94
CA GLN A 68 -7.53 -13.74 -3.17
C GLN A 68 -6.58 -13.48 -4.34
N GLU A 69 -6.50 -12.24 -4.80
CA GLU A 69 -5.70 -11.82 -5.94
C GLU A 69 -4.20 -11.72 -5.60
N GLY A 70 -3.85 -11.52 -4.33
CA GLY A 70 -2.47 -11.39 -3.87
C GLY A 70 -1.63 -12.65 -4.07
N LYS A 71 -2.24 -13.83 -4.14
CA LYS A 71 -1.54 -15.09 -4.48
C LYS A 71 -0.94 -15.10 -5.90
N LYS A 72 -1.35 -14.17 -6.76
CA LYS A 72 -0.81 -14.01 -8.12
C LYS A 72 0.51 -13.23 -8.13
N LEU A 73 0.84 -12.54 -7.03
CA LEU A 73 2.09 -11.81 -6.89
C LEU A 73 3.23 -12.76 -6.55
N ALA A 74 4.41 -12.45 -7.09
CA ALA A 74 5.64 -13.14 -6.75
C ALA A 74 6.04 -12.83 -5.30
N SER A 75 6.75 -13.78 -4.68
CA SER A 75 7.28 -13.60 -3.33
C SER A 75 8.55 -12.73 -3.39
N THR A 76 8.40 -11.45 -3.02
CA THR A 76 9.47 -10.44 -2.97
C THR A 76 9.66 -9.96 -1.53
N ALA A 77 10.56 -9.02 -1.28
CA ALA A 77 10.71 -8.46 0.07
C ALA A 77 9.44 -7.71 0.47
N GLU A 78 8.90 -6.92 -0.47
CA GLU A 78 7.74 -6.05 -0.34
C GLU A 78 6.45 -6.86 -0.10
N THR A 79 6.26 -7.97 -0.84
CA THR A 79 5.07 -8.83 -0.62
C THR A 79 5.18 -9.65 0.66
N LYS A 80 6.41 -10.06 1.06
CA LYS A 80 6.63 -10.73 2.36
C LYS A 80 6.38 -9.79 3.53
N GLU A 81 6.79 -8.53 3.42
CA GLU A 81 6.55 -7.54 4.46
C GLU A 81 5.06 -7.32 4.72
N ALA A 82 4.28 -7.08 3.66
CA ALA A 82 2.82 -6.96 3.77
C ALA A 82 2.17 -8.19 4.43
N ILE A 83 2.54 -9.39 3.98
CA ILE A 83 2.04 -10.66 4.56
C ILE A 83 2.46 -10.81 6.03
N ASN A 84 3.69 -10.44 6.38
CA ASN A 84 4.19 -10.53 7.75
C ASN A 84 3.48 -9.54 8.67
N SER A 85 3.22 -8.32 8.20
CA SER A 85 2.41 -7.32 8.92
C SER A 85 1.00 -7.84 9.17
N TYR A 86 0.31 -8.34 8.13
CA TYR A 86 -1.01 -8.98 8.29
C TYR A 86 -0.98 -10.09 9.36
N ARG A 87 -0.01 -11.02 9.28
CA ARG A 87 0.13 -12.12 10.24
C ARG A 87 0.40 -11.62 11.66
N HIS A 88 1.26 -10.60 11.80
CA HIS A 88 1.62 -10.03 13.09
C HIS A 88 0.39 -9.47 13.79
N TYR A 89 -0.32 -8.56 13.13
CA TYR A 89 -1.50 -7.89 13.70
C TYR A 89 -2.64 -8.86 13.97
N LYS A 90 -2.89 -9.80 13.05
CA LYS A 90 -3.89 -10.85 13.24
C LYS A 90 -3.61 -11.76 14.43
N ALA A 91 -2.35 -12.11 14.69
CA ALA A 91 -1.99 -13.07 15.74
C ALA A 91 -1.81 -12.44 17.13
N HIS A 92 -1.32 -11.20 17.20
CA HIS A 92 -0.90 -10.62 18.47
C HIS A 92 -1.89 -9.58 19.02
N GLY A 93 -2.68 -8.92 18.17
CA GLY A 93 -3.40 -7.71 18.57
C GLY A 93 -2.45 -6.57 18.97
N THR A 94 -2.99 -5.45 19.39
CA THR A 94 -2.25 -4.22 19.72
C THR A 94 -2.81 -3.57 21.00
N GLY A 95 -2.22 -2.43 21.40
CA GLY A 95 -2.61 -1.66 22.58
C GLY A 95 -2.37 -2.43 23.87
N LYS A 96 -1.38 -2.04 24.67
CA LYS A 96 -1.12 -2.73 25.94
C LYS A 96 -1.96 -2.13 27.05
N ASP A 97 -2.58 -3.00 27.84
CA ASP A 97 -3.12 -2.64 29.15
C ASP A 97 -1.96 -2.36 30.10
N ASP A 98 -1.93 -1.19 30.73
CA ASP A 98 -0.83 -0.78 31.61
C ASP A 98 -0.73 -1.64 32.89
N GLN A 99 -1.82 -2.29 33.30
CA GLN A 99 -1.87 -3.09 34.54
C GLN A 99 -1.46 -4.55 34.30
N THR A 100 -1.88 -5.13 33.18
CA THR A 100 -1.73 -6.56 32.87
C THR A 100 -0.74 -6.84 31.75
N GLY A 101 -0.33 -5.82 30.99
CA GLY A 101 0.53 -5.93 29.81
C GLY A 101 -0.12 -6.68 28.64
N LYS A 102 -1.41 -7.03 28.73
CA LYS A 102 -2.13 -7.77 27.69
C LYS A 102 -2.52 -6.84 26.54
N ASN A 103 -2.57 -7.40 25.33
CA ASN A 103 -3.05 -6.68 24.17
C ASN A 103 -4.58 -6.56 24.20
N ILE A 104 -5.07 -5.33 24.37
CA ILE A 104 -6.49 -5.01 24.56
C ILE A 104 -7.22 -4.66 23.28
N ALA A 105 -6.51 -4.51 22.15
CA ALA A 105 -7.12 -4.19 20.87
C ALA A 105 -6.81 -5.23 19.80
N ASP A 106 -7.72 -5.35 18.85
CA ASP A 106 -7.49 -6.02 17.58
C ASP A 106 -7.11 -4.98 16.53
N SER A 107 -6.20 -5.36 15.64
CA SER A 107 -5.87 -4.53 14.48
C SER A 107 -5.95 -5.33 13.19
N TRP A 108 -6.49 -4.70 12.15
CA TRP A 108 -6.58 -5.29 10.82
C TRP A 108 -6.57 -4.19 9.76
N PHE A 109 -6.30 -4.57 8.52
CA PHE A 109 -6.25 -3.66 7.39
C PHE A 109 -7.49 -3.82 6.52
N VAL A 110 -7.91 -2.73 5.90
CA VAL A 110 -8.96 -2.71 4.88
C VAL A 110 -8.43 -1.89 3.71
N ALA A 111 -8.53 -2.41 2.49
CA ALA A 111 -8.17 -1.66 1.30
C ALA A 111 -8.93 -0.33 1.24
N ALA A 112 -8.25 0.73 0.82
CA ALA A 112 -8.80 2.06 0.65
C ALA A 112 -8.53 2.58 -0.77
N GLU A 113 -9.23 3.65 -1.16
CA GLU A 113 -8.92 4.29 -2.43
C GLU A 113 -7.65 5.14 -2.30
N PRO A 114 -6.68 4.97 -3.21
CA PRO A 114 -5.51 5.82 -3.26
C PRO A 114 -5.89 7.23 -3.71
N ALA A 115 -5.09 8.21 -3.30
CA ALA A 115 -5.24 9.62 -3.68
C ALA A 115 -5.20 9.82 -5.21
N SER A 116 -4.54 8.92 -5.93
CA SER A 116 -4.60 8.82 -7.39
C SER A 116 -4.89 7.38 -7.80
N SER A 117 -5.95 7.20 -8.60
CA SER A 117 -6.29 5.92 -9.22
C SER A 117 -5.55 5.68 -10.55
N THR A 118 -4.71 6.62 -10.99
CA THR A 118 -3.99 6.49 -12.26
C THR A 118 -2.92 5.41 -12.16
N VAL A 119 -2.89 4.53 -13.15
CA VAL A 119 -1.86 3.50 -13.31
C VAL A 119 -1.02 3.83 -14.53
N TYR A 120 0.29 3.92 -14.33
CA TYR A 120 1.25 4.17 -15.40
C TYR A 120 1.91 2.86 -15.77
N ALA A 121 1.91 2.52 -17.06
CA ALA A 121 2.47 1.28 -17.56
C ALA A 121 3.40 1.56 -18.74
N LEU A 122 4.64 1.07 -18.65
CA LEU A 122 5.65 1.17 -19.70
C LEU A 122 6.07 -0.22 -20.17
N ARG A 123 6.31 -0.39 -21.46
CA ARG A 123 6.83 -1.64 -22.01
C ARG A 123 8.27 -1.85 -21.55
N LEU A 124 8.61 -3.07 -21.16
CA LEU A 124 9.98 -3.50 -20.90
C LEU A 124 10.60 -4.09 -22.16
N ALA A 125 11.92 -3.99 -22.29
CA ALA A 125 12.68 -4.50 -23.43
C ALA A 125 12.57 -6.03 -23.60
N ASN A 126 12.17 -6.75 -22.55
CA ASN A 126 11.92 -8.18 -22.58
C ASN A 126 10.45 -8.55 -22.93
N GLY A 127 9.63 -7.57 -23.33
CA GLY A 127 8.21 -7.76 -23.64
C GLY A 127 7.27 -7.72 -22.43
N GLY A 128 7.81 -7.56 -21.22
CA GLY A 128 7.01 -7.32 -20.00
C GLY A 128 6.54 -5.87 -19.87
N VAL A 129 6.04 -5.52 -18.70
CA VAL A 129 5.49 -4.20 -18.38
C VAL A 129 6.00 -3.74 -17.02
N LEU A 130 6.52 -2.51 -16.94
CA LEU A 130 6.80 -1.80 -15.71
C LEU A 130 5.57 -0.99 -15.32
N VAL A 131 5.11 -1.14 -14.09
CA VAL A 131 3.87 -0.53 -13.60
C VAL A 131 4.15 0.34 -12.38
N VAL A 132 3.58 1.56 -12.39
CA VAL A 132 3.42 2.39 -11.19
C VAL A 132 1.94 2.47 -10.88
N ALA A 133 1.56 2.12 -9.66
CA ALA A 133 0.19 2.22 -9.19
C ALA A 133 0.13 2.84 -7.80
N GLY A 134 -0.83 3.73 -7.58
CA GLY A 134 -1.18 4.18 -6.24
C GLY A 134 -1.79 3.04 -5.42
N THR A 135 -1.55 3.05 -4.13
CA THR A 135 -2.03 2.04 -3.19
C THR A 135 -2.45 2.72 -1.90
N ALA A 136 -3.42 2.14 -1.18
CA ALA A 136 -3.90 2.68 0.08
C ALA A 136 -4.65 1.64 0.90
N HIS A 137 -4.52 1.74 2.21
CA HIS A 137 -5.32 0.98 3.16
C HIS A 137 -5.52 1.76 4.45
N THR A 138 -6.54 1.36 5.20
CA THR A 138 -6.74 1.82 6.58
C THR A 138 -6.39 0.70 7.53
N GLN A 139 -5.46 0.95 8.46
CA GLN A 139 -5.30 0.11 9.64
C GLN A 139 -6.36 0.51 10.66
N LYS A 140 -7.26 -0.42 10.97
CA LYS A 140 -8.24 -0.28 12.04
C LYS A 140 -7.66 -0.88 13.30
N THR A 141 -7.74 -0.17 14.41
CA THR A 141 -7.37 -0.64 15.74
C THR A 141 -8.53 -0.41 16.68
N VAL A 142 -9.09 -1.47 17.27
CA VAL A 142 -10.33 -1.40 18.06
C VAL A 142 -10.17 -2.19 19.35
N VAL A 143 -10.55 -1.57 20.48
CA VAL A 143 -10.56 -2.23 21.80
C VAL A 143 -11.48 -3.45 21.76
N LYS A 144 -10.99 -4.58 22.25
CA LYS A 144 -11.72 -5.85 22.26
C LYS A 144 -12.88 -5.76 23.27
N PRO A 145 -14.07 -6.30 22.93
CA PRO A 145 -15.25 -6.21 23.79
C PRO A 145 -15.07 -6.73 25.22
N GLN A 146 -14.16 -7.69 25.45
CA GLN A 146 -13.87 -8.20 26.79
C GLN A 146 -13.10 -7.23 27.70
N TYR A 147 -12.66 -6.08 27.20
CA TYR A 147 -12.06 -5.00 27.99
C TYR A 147 -13.02 -3.79 28.03
N PRO A 148 -14.11 -3.85 28.81
CA PRO A 148 -15.16 -2.83 28.80
C PRO A 148 -14.69 -1.45 29.31
N ASN A 149 -13.55 -1.38 29.99
CA ASN A 149 -12.90 -0.14 30.45
C ASN A 149 -11.55 0.09 29.75
N GLY A 150 -11.21 -0.73 28.75
CA GLY A 150 -10.01 -0.54 27.97
C GLY A 150 -10.19 0.64 27.03
N TYR A 151 -9.15 1.45 26.89
CA TYR A 151 -9.10 2.53 25.93
C TYR A 151 -7.68 2.63 25.36
N LEU A 152 -7.61 3.22 24.17
CA LEU A 152 -6.40 3.49 23.43
C LEU A 152 -5.91 4.90 23.74
N HIS A 153 -4.62 5.10 23.50
CA HIS A 153 -4.02 6.42 23.48
C HIS A 153 -3.53 6.71 22.07
N ALA A 154 -3.98 7.82 21.49
CA ALA A 154 -3.39 8.31 20.26
C ALA A 154 -1.97 8.82 20.55
N GLY A 155 -0.99 8.36 19.77
CA GLY A 155 0.36 8.91 19.81
C GLY A 155 0.45 10.29 19.17
N GLU A 156 1.55 11.01 19.39
CA GLU A 156 1.74 12.37 18.87
C GLU A 156 1.56 12.46 17.34
N ALA A 157 2.06 11.47 16.59
CA ALA A 157 1.92 11.40 15.14
C ALA A 157 0.45 11.24 14.71
N GLN A 158 -0.32 10.41 15.41
CA GLN A 158 -1.75 10.22 15.13
C GLN A 158 -2.53 11.50 15.43
N ILE A 159 -2.20 12.19 16.52
CA ILE A 159 -2.81 13.47 16.88
C ILE A 159 -2.52 14.54 15.81
N ALA A 160 -1.26 14.63 15.37
CA ALA A 160 -0.87 15.55 14.29
C ALA A 160 -1.60 15.26 12.96
N LEU A 161 -2.06 14.02 12.77
CA LEU A 161 -2.80 13.55 11.59
C LEU A 161 -4.32 13.50 11.78
N GLY A 162 -4.85 14.00 12.90
CA GLY A 162 -6.28 14.22 13.10
C GLY A 162 -6.97 13.37 14.17
N ALA A 163 -6.28 12.46 14.85
CA ALA A 163 -6.86 11.76 16.00
C ALA A 163 -6.99 12.69 17.21
N ASP A 164 -8.02 12.46 18.02
CA ASP A 164 -8.17 13.10 19.32
C ASP A 164 -7.06 12.64 20.26
N GLY A 165 -6.35 13.60 20.87
CA GLY A 165 -5.31 13.32 21.87
C GLY A 165 -5.84 13.14 23.30
N SER A 166 -7.16 13.05 23.47
CA SER A 166 -7.79 13.03 24.79
C SER A 166 -9.01 12.09 24.80
N GLY A 167 -9.47 11.75 26.01
CA GLY A 167 -10.65 10.91 26.22
C GLY A 167 -10.37 9.42 26.16
N GLU A 168 -11.41 8.63 26.41
CA GLU A 168 -11.38 7.17 26.29
C GLU A 168 -11.62 6.78 24.83
N ILE A 169 -10.53 6.60 24.07
CA ILE A 169 -10.59 6.21 22.65
C ILE A 169 -10.82 4.71 22.57
N TYR A 170 -11.87 4.24 21.89
CA TYR A 170 -12.10 2.81 21.72
C TYR A 170 -11.72 2.31 20.32
N ALA A 171 -11.52 3.21 19.36
CA ALA A 171 -11.07 2.87 18.01
C ALA A 171 -10.16 3.97 17.44
N ILE A 172 -9.14 3.55 16.69
CA ILE A 172 -8.28 4.42 15.88
C ILE A 172 -8.22 3.83 14.47
N ASN A 173 -8.41 4.68 13.46
CA ASN A 173 -8.30 4.35 12.05
C ASN A 173 -7.17 5.16 11.43
N ASP A 174 -6.05 4.51 11.14
CA ASP A 174 -4.88 5.12 10.51
C ASP A 174 -4.92 4.86 9.01
N THR A 175 -4.96 5.93 8.20
CA THR A 175 -5.00 5.85 6.73
C THR A 175 -3.60 6.00 6.16
N TYR A 176 -3.21 5.03 5.35
CA TYR A 176 -1.94 4.99 4.65
C TYR A 176 -2.18 5.18 3.15
N GLN A 177 -1.33 6.00 2.53
CA GLN A 177 -1.29 6.22 1.10
C GLN A 177 0.11 5.89 0.60
N GLY A 178 0.20 5.34 -0.59
CA GLY A 178 1.48 4.89 -1.12
C GLY A 178 1.51 4.72 -2.63
N GLN A 179 2.67 4.30 -3.12
CA GLN A 179 2.91 3.96 -4.51
C GLN A 179 3.71 2.67 -4.60
N LEU A 180 3.39 1.86 -5.62
CA LEU A 180 4.09 0.63 -5.94
C LEU A 180 4.82 0.78 -7.26
N LEU A 181 6.00 0.17 -7.34
CA LEU A 181 6.64 -0.15 -8.60
C LEU A 181 6.65 -1.67 -8.78
N ALA A 182 6.17 -2.15 -9.93
CA ALA A 182 6.17 -3.57 -10.24
C ALA A 182 6.63 -3.85 -11.67
N ALA A 183 7.14 -5.06 -11.89
CA ALA A 183 7.34 -5.63 -13.21
C ALA A 183 6.41 -6.82 -13.42
N LEU A 184 5.58 -6.75 -14.46
CA LEU A 184 4.73 -7.83 -14.93
C LEU A 184 5.37 -8.48 -16.15
N THR A 185 5.43 -9.81 -16.16
CA THR A 185 5.83 -10.63 -17.31
C THR A 185 4.82 -11.77 -17.47
N PRO A 186 4.84 -12.51 -18.58
CA PRO A 186 3.97 -13.67 -18.73
C PRO A 186 4.15 -14.72 -17.62
N GLN A 187 5.31 -14.74 -16.94
CA GLN A 187 5.66 -15.72 -15.92
C GLN A 187 5.58 -15.21 -14.47
N SER A 188 5.55 -13.88 -14.25
CA SER A 188 5.68 -13.31 -12.91
C SER A 188 5.02 -11.95 -12.79
N ALA A 189 4.47 -11.66 -11.61
CA ALA A 189 4.05 -10.33 -11.21
C ALA A 189 4.86 -9.91 -9.98
N GLN A 190 5.97 -9.19 -10.21
CA GLN A 190 6.93 -8.85 -9.18
C GLN A 190 6.74 -7.41 -8.70
N VAL A 191 6.41 -7.22 -7.42
CA VAL A 191 6.56 -5.91 -6.77
C VAL A 191 8.05 -5.67 -6.53
N ILE A 192 8.59 -4.61 -7.13
CA ILE A 192 10.01 -4.24 -7.08
C ILE A 192 10.29 -3.39 -5.85
N ASP A 193 9.40 -2.43 -5.57
CA ASP A 193 9.52 -1.51 -4.45
C ASP A 193 8.13 -0.93 -4.14
N GLY A 194 7.98 -0.38 -2.94
CA GLY A 194 6.75 0.27 -2.52
C GLY A 194 7.00 1.19 -1.34
N GLU A 195 6.32 2.33 -1.35
CA GLU A 195 6.45 3.34 -0.30
C GLU A 195 5.06 3.71 0.22
N TRP A 196 4.94 3.85 1.54
CA TRP A 196 3.71 4.24 2.23
C TRP A 196 4.00 5.31 3.26
N GLU A 197 3.08 6.25 3.36
CA GLU A 197 3.06 7.24 4.42
C GLU A 197 1.69 7.23 5.10
N GLN A 198 1.68 7.39 6.42
CA GLN A 198 0.45 7.68 7.13
C GLN A 198 0.04 9.12 6.82
N VAL A 199 -1.15 9.29 6.26
CA VAL A 199 -1.66 10.60 5.82
C VAL A 199 -2.85 11.08 6.62
N GLY A 200 -3.39 10.23 7.49
CA GLY A 200 -4.54 10.56 8.32
C GLY A 200 -4.68 9.61 9.49
N SER A 201 -5.28 10.12 10.55
CA SER A 201 -5.73 9.32 11.68
C SER A 201 -7.08 9.85 12.15
N ALA A 202 -7.99 8.94 12.48
CA ALA A 202 -9.28 9.28 13.06
C ALA A 202 -9.54 8.39 14.27
N SER A 203 -9.89 9.00 15.39
CA SER A 203 -10.28 8.30 16.61
C SER A 203 -11.79 8.27 16.77
N THR A 204 -12.28 7.31 17.56
CA THR A 204 -13.64 7.34 18.06
C THR A 204 -13.62 7.24 19.58
N GLN A 205 -14.18 8.25 20.23
CA GLN A 205 -14.34 8.32 21.66
C GLN A 205 -15.63 7.64 22.10
N ARG A 206 -15.66 7.24 23.37
CA ARG A 206 -16.84 6.67 24.03
C ARG A 206 -17.86 7.73 24.45
#